data_AF-A0A5E4D7Q2-F1
#
_entry.id   AF-A0A5E4D7Q2-F1
#
_cell.length_a   1.000
_cell.length_b   1.000
_cell.length_c   1.000
_cell.angle_alpha   90.00
_cell.angle_beta   90.00
_cell.angle_gamma   90.00
#
_symmetry.space_group_name_H-M   'P 1'
#
loop_
_entity.id
_entity.type
_entity.pdbx_description
1 polymer ?
#
loop_
_entity_poly.entity_id
_entity_poly.type
_entity_poly.pdbx_seq_one_letter_code
_entity_poly.pdbx_strand_id
1 'polypeptide(L)'
;MPPKKQAEAGGSKKAEQKKKEKIIEDKTFGLKNKKGAKQQKFIKAVTHQVKFGQQNPRQVAQSEAEKKLKKDDKKKELQELNELFKPVVAAQKISKGADPKSVVCAFFKQGQCTKGDKCKFSHDLTLERKCEKRSVYIDARDEELEKDTMDNWDEKKLEEVVNKKHGEAEKKKPKTQIVCKHFLEAIENNKYGWFWVCPGGGDNCMYRHALPPGFVLKKDKKKEEKEDEISLEDLIERERSALGPNVTKITLESFLAWKKRKRQEKIDKLEQDMERRKADFKAGKALVISGLEVFEFRPELVNDDDEEADDTRYTQGTGGDEVDDS
;
A
#
# COMPACT_ATOMS: atom_id res chain seq x y z
N MET A 1 44.34 -10.54 57.05
CA MET A 1 43.91 -10.23 55.66
C MET A 1 43.44 -11.51 55.00
N PRO A 2 42.13 -11.69 54.75
CA PRO A 2 41.61 -12.83 54.01
C PRO A 2 41.67 -12.58 52.49
N PRO A 3 41.86 -13.63 51.65
CA PRO A 3 42.16 -13.46 50.24
C PRO A 3 40.91 -13.10 49.42
N LYS A 4 41.16 -12.23 48.44
CA LYS A 4 40.22 -11.54 47.56
C LYS A 4 39.48 -12.52 46.64
N LYS A 5 38.15 -12.61 46.81
CA LYS A 5 37.24 -13.33 45.90
C LYS A 5 37.26 -12.66 44.52
N GLN A 6 37.72 -13.38 43.49
CA GLN A 6 37.57 -12.97 42.10
C GLN A 6 36.10 -13.15 41.69
N ALA A 7 35.51 -12.09 41.15
CA ALA A 7 34.18 -12.11 40.55
C ALA A 7 34.28 -12.72 39.15
N GLU A 8 33.65 -13.87 38.93
CA GLU A 8 33.53 -14.46 37.60
C GLU A 8 32.49 -13.70 36.76
N ALA A 9 32.87 -13.46 35.52
CA ALA A 9 32.15 -12.72 34.50
C ALA A 9 30.82 -13.41 34.11
N GLY A 10 29.75 -12.62 34.06
CA GLY A 10 28.42 -13.04 33.63
C GLY A 10 28.38 -13.47 32.16
N GLY A 11 28.42 -14.78 31.92
CA GLY A 11 28.06 -15.36 30.63
C GLY A 11 26.59 -15.14 30.32
N SER A 12 26.28 -14.64 29.11
CA SER A 12 24.92 -14.31 28.67
C SER A 12 23.91 -15.44 28.94
N LYS A 13 22.74 -15.11 29.52
CA LYS A 13 21.62 -16.06 29.79
C LYS A 13 21.25 -16.94 28.59
N LYS A 14 21.51 -16.46 27.37
CA LYS A 14 21.30 -17.16 26.10
C LYS A 14 22.28 -18.33 25.89
N ALA A 15 23.52 -18.22 26.35
CA ALA A 15 24.51 -19.29 26.27
C ALA A 15 24.20 -20.43 27.25
N GLU A 16 23.73 -20.12 28.46
CA GLU A 16 23.26 -21.13 29.42
C GLU A 16 21.99 -21.84 28.94
N GLN A 17 21.04 -21.13 28.34
CA GLN A 17 19.84 -21.75 27.76
C GLN A 17 20.18 -22.73 26.63
N LYS A 18 21.09 -22.35 25.72
CA LYS A 18 21.58 -23.26 24.66
C LYS A 18 22.30 -24.49 25.22
N LYS A 19 23.07 -24.36 26.30
CA LYS A 19 23.69 -25.51 26.97
C LYS A 19 22.64 -26.44 27.58
N LYS A 20 21.61 -25.90 28.22
CA LYS A 20 20.48 -26.68 28.78
C LYS A 20 19.67 -27.38 27.68
N GLU A 21 19.45 -26.74 26.54
CA GLU A 21 18.79 -27.34 25.37
C GLU A 21 19.60 -28.50 24.77
N LYS A 22 20.93 -28.34 24.63
CA LYS A 22 21.82 -29.43 24.19
C LYS A 22 21.80 -30.63 25.14
N ILE A 23 21.79 -30.40 26.45
CA ILE A 23 21.70 -31.47 27.46
C ILE A 23 20.36 -32.20 27.37
N ILE A 24 19.27 -31.48 27.09
CA ILE A 24 17.95 -32.10 26.87
C ILE A 24 17.98 -32.93 25.59
N GLU A 25 18.53 -32.40 24.50
CA GLU A 25 18.65 -33.10 23.22
C GLU A 25 19.42 -34.39 23.35
N ASP A 26 20.54 -34.38 24.06
CA ASP A 26 21.40 -35.54 24.30
C ASP A 26 20.72 -36.60 25.19
N LYS A 27 20.14 -36.18 26.33
CA LYS A 27 19.44 -37.10 27.26
C LYS A 27 18.12 -37.65 26.72
N THR A 28 17.53 -37.00 25.72
CA THR A 28 16.29 -37.45 25.08
C THR A 28 16.53 -37.97 23.65
N PHE A 29 17.79 -38.07 23.23
CA PHE A 29 18.20 -38.57 21.93
C PHE A 29 17.71 -40.02 21.74
N GLY A 30 17.15 -40.32 20.57
CA GLY A 30 16.56 -41.64 20.27
C GLY A 30 15.19 -41.95 20.92
N LEU A 31 14.75 -41.17 21.93
CA LEU A 31 13.42 -41.32 22.55
C LEU A 31 12.36 -40.39 21.93
N LYS A 32 12.76 -39.28 21.29
CA LYS A 32 11.83 -38.28 20.71
C LYS A 32 10.93 -38.83 19.59
N ASN A 33 11.39 -39.83 18.82
CA ASN A 33 10.61 -40.44 17.73
C ASN A 33 9.66 -41.57 18.19
N LYS A 34 9.73 -41.97 19.46
CA LYS A 34 8.85 -43.01 20.02
C LYS A 34 7.62 -42.35 20.65
N LYS A 35 6.44 -42.52 20.03
CA LYS A 35 5.15 -41.93 20.46
C LYS A 35 4.55 -42.59 21.73
N GLY A 36 5.29 -43.45 22.43
CA GLY A 36 4.80 -44.16 23.61
C GLY A 36 4.55 -43.24 24.81
N ALA A 37 3.41 -43.42 25.50
CA ALA A 37 3.00 -42.59 26.64
C ALA A 37 4.03 -42.60 27.80
N LYS A 38 4.73 -43.73 28.01
CA LYS A 38 5.80 -43.85 29.03
C LYS A 38 7.05 -43.03 28.64
N GLN A 39 7.48 -43.11 27.37
CA GLN A 39 8.59 -42.31 26.86
C GLN A 39 8.28 -40.81 26.86
N GLN A 40 7.05 -40.41 26.54
CA GLN A 40 6.64 -39.01 26.61
C GLN A 40 6.66 -38.46 28.05
N LYS A 41 6.24 -39.27 29.05
CA LYS A 41 6.36 -38.91 30.47
C LYS A 41 7.82 -38.77 30.91
N PHE A 42 8.71 -39.65 30.43
CA PHE A 42 10.14 -39.56 30.72
C PHE A 42 10.80 -38.32 30.11
N ILE A 43 10.50 -38.00 28.84
CA ILE A 43 10.98 -36.77 28.16
C ILE A 43 10.51 -35.53 28.93
N LYS A 44 9.24 -35.50 29.38
CA LYS A 44 8.72 -34.40 30.22
C LYS A 44 9.44 -34.30 31.58
N ALA A 45 9.74 -35.42 32.23
CA ALA A 45 10.46 -35.41 33.51
C ALA A 45 11.91 -34.91 33.36
N VAL A 46 12.63 -35.40 32.35
CA VAL A 46 14.03 -35.01 32.07
C VAL A 46 14.13 -33.54 31.64
N THR A 47 13.22 -33.07 30.77
CA THR A 47 13.18 -31.66 30.36
C THR A 47 12.89 -30.74 31.55
N HIS A 48 11.99 -31.15 32.45
CA HIS A 48 11.68 -30.41 33.66
C HIS A 48 12.87 -30.36 34.63
N GLN A 49 13.55 -31.49 34.85
CA GLN A 49 14.72 -31.57 35.72
C GLN A 49 15.89 -30.69 35.21
N VAL A 50 16.15 -30.66 33.91
CA VAL A 50 17.25 -29.86 33.33
C VAL A 50 16.90 -28.37 33.26
N LYS A 51 15.63 -28.02 33.04
CA LYS A 51 15.20 -26.60 32.96
C LYS A 51 15.05 -25.97 34.34
N PHE A 52 14.51 -26.70 35.31
CA PHE A 52 14.08 -26.15 36.60
C PHE A 52 14.85 -26.70 37.82
N GLY A 53 15.62 -27.78 37.67
CA GLY A 53 16.31 -28.45 38.78
C GLY A 53 17.39 -27.64 39.49
N GLN A 54 17.74 -26.46 38.99
CA GLN A 54 18.69 -25.53 39.64
C GLN A 54 18.05 -24.23 40.16
N GLN A 55 16.74 -24.04 40.00
CA GLN A 55 16.07 -22.83 40.48
C GLN A 55 15.26 -23.10 41.74
N ASN A 56 15.42 -22.22 42.73
CA ASN A 56 14.65 -22.25 43.97
C ASN A 56 13.15 -22.22 43.62
N PRO A 57 12.29 -23.06 44.22
CA PRO A 57 10.85 -23.13 43.91
C PRO A 57 10.13 -21.77 43.99
N ARG A 58 10.62 -20.90 44.89
CA ARG A 58 10.13 -19.53 45.06
C ARG A 58 10.41 -18.61 43.86
N GLN A 59 11.54 -18.79 43.16
CA GLN A 59 11.89 -17.98 41.98
C GLN A 59 11.13 -18.43 40.72
N VAL A 60 10.83 -19.73 40.60
CA VAL A 60 10.01 -20.24 39.48
C VAL A 60 8.58 -19.71 39.59
N ALA A 61 7.98 -19.77 40.80
CA ALA A 61 6.65 -19.22 41.06
C ALA A 61 6.56 -17.71 40.79
N GLN A 62 7.59 -16.94 41.16
CA GLN A 62 7.66 -15.50 40.84
C GLN A 62 7.74 -15.24 39.34
N SER A 63 8.56 -16.00 38.59
CA SER A 63 8.68 -15.82 37.14
C SER A 63 7.42 -16.20 36.35
N GLU A 64 6.64 -17.17 36.84
CA GLU A 64 5.34 -17.52 36.25
C GLU A 64 4.26 -16.50 36.59
N ALA A 65 4.26 -15.96 37.81
CA ALA A 65 3.37 -14.87 38.21
C ALA A 65 3.62 -13.60 37.37
N GLU A 66 4.89 -13.23 37.16
CA GLU A 66 5.27 -12.09 36.30
C GLU A 66 4.86 -12.29 34.83
N LYS A 67 4.96 -13.51 34.30
CA LYS A 67 4.50 -13.83 32.93
C LYS A 67 2.99 -13.77 32.80
N LYS A 68 2.24 -14.19 33.83
CA LYS A 68 0.77 -14.08 33.85
C LYS A 68 0.33 -12.63 33.93
N LEU A 69 0.93 -11.83 34.82
CA LEU A 69 0.67 -10.40 34.93
C LEU A 69 0.92 -9.66 33.61
N LYS A 70 2.06 -9.90 32.94
CA LYS A 70 2.35 -9.30 31.62
C LYS A 70 1.38 -9.73 30.52
N LYS A 71 0.77 -10.91 30.61
CA LYS A 71 -0.22 -11.38 29.65
C LYS A 71 -1.59 -10.76 29.92
N ASP A 72 -1.96 -10.60 31.17
CA ASP A 72 -3.18 -9.90 31.59
C ASP A 72 -3.10 -8.41 31.26
N ASP A 73 -1.96 -7.76 31.52
CA ASP A 73 -1.77 -6.34 31.18
C ASP A 73 -1.86 -6.10 29.68
N LYS A 74 -1.21 -6.94 28.84
CA LYS A 74 -1.37 -6.86 27.38
C LYS A 74 -2.80 -7.09 26.91
N LYS A 75 -3.57 -7.93 27.61
CA LYS A 75 -4.97 -8.18 27.29
C LYS A 75 -5.83 -6.98 27.67
N LYS A 76 -5.56 -6.34 28.80
CA LYS A 76 -6.23 -5.11 29.25
C LYS A 76 -5.92 -3.94 28.34
N GLU A 77 -4.65 -3.75 27.97
CA GLU A 77 -4.22 -2.71 27.02
C GLU A 77 -4.92 -2.88 25.65
N LEU A 78 -5.04 -4.12 25.15
CA LEU A 78 -5.78 -4.39 23.93
C LEU A 78 -7.29 -4.10 24.06
N GLN A 79 -7.87 -4.34 25.24
CA GLN A 79 -9.26 -4.01 25.54
C GLN A 79 -9.48 -2.51 25.64
N GLU A 80 -8.56 -1.78 26.28
CA GLU A 80 -8.58 -0.32 26.40
C GLU A 80 -8.41 0.36 25.03
N LEU A 81 -7.50 -0.12 24.18
CA LEU A 81 -7.41 0.35 22.79
C LEU A 81 -8.72 0.08 22.02
N ASN A 82 -9.29 -1.12 22.17
CA ASN A 82 -10.54 -1.43 21.50
C ASN A 82 -11.68 -0.52 21.98
N GLU A 83 -11.73 -0.18 23.27
CA GLU A 83 -12.70 0.74 23.86
C GLU A 83 -12.51 2.19 23.43
N LEU A 84 -11.25 2.66 23.34
CA LEU A 84 -10.92 4.01 22.92
C LEU A 84 -11.26 4.26 21.44
N PHE A 85 -11.09 3.25 20.58
CA PHE A 85 -11.41 3.33 19.15
C PHE A 85 -12.85 2.91 18.81
N LYS A 86 -13.77 2.77 19.78
CA LYS A 86 -15.20 2.51 19.47
C LYS A 86 -15.81 3.75 18.82
N PRO A 87 -16.15 3.73 17.51
CA PRO A 87 -17.01 4.78 16.97
C PRO A 87 -18.34 4.72 17.71
N VAL A 88 -18.83 5.86 18.20
CA VAL A 88 -20.16 5.96 18.82
C VAL A 88 -21.21 5.70 17.75
N VAL A 89 -21.54 4.43 17.52
CA VAL A 89 -22.63 4.05 16.62
C VAL A 89 -23.92 4.26 17.39
N ALA A 90 -24.59 5.38 17.13
CA ALA A 90 -25.97 5.56 17.54
C ALA A 90 -26.80 4.36 17.06
N ALA A 91 -27.59 3.76 17.95
CA ALA A 91 -28.39 2.57 17.63
C ALA A 91 -29.15 2.77 16.31
N GLN A 92 -28.95 1.86 15.34
CA GLN A 92 -29.59 1.92 14.03
C GLN A 92 -31.12 1.99 14.20
N LYS A 93 -31.70 3.15 13.94
CA LYS A 93 -33.16 3.36 13.95
C LYS A 93 -33.71 2.84 12.62
N ILE A 94 -34.44 1.74 12.68
CA ILE A 94 -35.16 1.20 11.51
C ILE A 94 -36.49 1.97 11.37
N SER A 95 -36.89 2.30 10.15
CA SER A 95 -38.20 2.90 9.86
C SER A 95 -39.34 1.95 10.23
N LYS A 96 -40.48 2.49 10.67
CA LYS A 96 -41.67 1.72 11.06
C LYS A 96 -42.25 1.00 9.83
N GLY A 97 -41.83 -0.24 9.59
CA GLY A 97 -42.29 -1.06 8.46
C GLY A 97 -41.23 -1.92 7.79
N ALA A 98 -39.93 -1.70 8.06
CA ALA A 98 -38.87 -2.55 7.52
C ALA A 98 -38.53 -3.71 8.48
N ASP A 99 -38.47 -4.93 7.96
CA ASP A 99 -38.11 -6.11 8.74
C ASP A 99 -36.68 -5.99 9.28
N PRO A 100 -36.46 -6.10 10.59
CA PRO A 100 -35.12 -5.89 11.17
C PRO A 100 -34.04 -6.83 10.62
N LYS A 101 -34.42 -8.03 10.17
CA LYS A 101 -33.53 -9.03 9.57
C LYS A 101 -33.14 -8.71 8.12
N SER A 102 -33.78 -7.74 7.47
CA SER A 102 -33.41 -7.28 6.12
C SER A 102 -32.25 -6.27 6.14
N VAL A 103 -31.95 -5.70 7.30
CA VAL A 103 -30.90 -4.69 7.49
C VAL A 103 -29.67 -5.31 8.15
N VAL A 104 -28.50 -5.09 7.57
CA VAL A 104 -27.22 -5.58 8.10
C VAL A 104 -26.91 -4.92 9.45
N CYS A 105 -26.54 -5.75 10.43
CA CYS A 105 -26.19 -5.31 11.77
C CYS A 105 -24.92 -4.44 11.75
N ALA A 106 -25.00 -3.18 12.20
CA ALA A 106 -23.82 -2.32 12.31
C ALA A 106 -22.73 -2.92 13.23
N PHE A 107 -23.13 -3.56 14.32
CA PHE A 107 -22.19 -4.21 15.24
C PHE A 107 -21.54 -5.46 14.62
N PHE A 108 -22.22 -6.16 13.72
CA PHE A 108 -21.63 -7.29 13.01
C PHE A 108 -20.66 -6.82 11.93
N LYS A 109 -21.01 -5.74 11.21
CA LYS A 109 -20.12 -5.09 10.25
C LYS A 109 -18.80 -4.65 10.91
N GLN A 110 -18.83 -4.27 12.18
CA GLN A 110 -17.66 -3.89 12.98
C GLN A 110 -17.00 -5.07 13.72
N GLY A 111 -17.51 -6.29 13.59
CA GLY A 111 -16.97 -7.48 14.26
C GLY A 111 -17.19 -7.52 15.77
N GLN A 112 -18.07 -6.67 16.32
CA GLN A 112 -18.34 -6.54 17.75
C GLN A 112 -19.70 -7.12 18.17
N CYS A 113 -20.44 -7.75 17.26
CA CYS A 113 -21.74 -8.32 17.59
C CYS A 113 -21.60 -9.61 18.43
N THR A 114 -21.99 -9.53 19.71
CA THR A 114 -22.02 -10.67 20.63
C THR A 114 -23.27 -11.56 20.49
N LYS A 115 -24.24 -11.14 19.67
CA LYS A 115 -25.56 -11.79 19.55
C LYS A 115 -25.60 -12.93 18.52
N GLY A 116 -24.56 -13.08 17.69
CA GLY A 116 -24.47 -14.14 16.68
C GLY A 116 -25.74 -14.23 15.80
N ASP A 117 -26.16 -15.44 15.45
CA ASP A 117 -27.32 -15.67 14.56
C ASP A 117 -28.66 -15.23 15.14
N LYS A 118 -28.72 -15.07 16.47
CA LYS A 118 -29.90 -14.55 17.20
C LYS A 118 -29.97 -13.03 17.17
N CYS A 119 -29.07 -12.35 16.48
CA CYS A 119 -29.14 -10.91 16.30
C CYS A 119 -30.44 -10.49 15.60
N LYS A 120 -31.03 -9.38 16.08
CA LYS A 120 -32.23 -8.76 15.49
C LYS A 120 -32.00 -8.30 14.04
N PHE A 121 -30.75 -8.01 13.71
CA PHE A 121 -30.29 -7.56 12.40
C PHE A 121 -29.57 -8.69 11.65
N SER A 122 -29.49 -8.63 10.32
CA SER A 122 -28.80 -9.68 9.55
C SER A 122 -27.28 -9.59 9.69
N HIS A 123 -26.64 -10.74 9.65
CA HIS A 123 -25.18 -10.91 9.59
C HIS A 123 -24.73 -11.27 8.16
N ASP A 124 -25.57 -11.02 7.16
CA ASP A 124 -25.27 -11.30 5.77
C ASP A 124 -24.78 -10.03 5.07
N LEU A 125 -23.47 -9.97 4.82
CA LEU A 125 -22.82 -8.83 4.15
C LEU A 125 -23.25 -8.67 2.69
N THR A 126 -23.91 -9.67 2.10
CA THR A 126 -24.38 -9.58 0.70
C THR A 126 -25.61 -8.68 0.55
N LEU A 127 -26.35 -8.40 1.64
CA LEU A 127 -27.53 -7.54 1.63
C LEU A 127 -27.18 -6.06 1.45
N GLU A 128 -25.98 -5.62 1.82
CA GLU A 128 -25.55 -4.22 1.69
C GLU A 128 -25.29 -3.80 0.24
N ARG A 129 -24.85 -4.73 -0.62
CA ARG A 129 -24.55 -4.45 -2.04
C ARG A 129 -25.78 -4.16 -2.90
N LYS A 130 -26.98 -4.48 -2.42
CA LYS A 130 -28.23 -4.34 -3.19
C LYS A 130 -28.93 -2.98 -3.00
N CYS A 131 -28.38 -2.08 -2.18
CA CYS A 131 -29.01 -0.81 -1.81
C CYS A 131 -28.33 0.44 -2.39
N GLU A 132 -27.27 0.31 -3.19
CA GLU A 132 -26.69 1.46 -3.87
C GLU A 132 -27.72 1.99 -4.88
N LYS A 133 -28.33 3.13 -4.56
CA LYS A 133 -29.38 3.75 -5.36
C LYS A 133 -28.79 4.12 -6.71
N ARG A 134 -29.10 3.33 -7.73
CA ARG A 134 -28.82 3.64 -9.12
C ARG A 134 -29.43 5.02 -9.43
N SER A 135 -28.60 5.97 -9.84
CA SER A 135 -29.04 7.30 -10.24
C SER A 135 -30.03 7.18 -11.40
N VAL A 136 -31.21 7.78 -11.27
CA VAL A 136 -32.21 7.84 -12.35
C VAL A 136 -31.69 8.63 -13.56
N TYR A 137 -30.68 9.48 -13.36
CA TYR A 137 -30.13 10.37 -14.38
C TYR A 137 -28.83 9.86 -15.01
N ILE A 138 -28.33 8.68 -14.62
CA ILE A 138 -27.17 8.04 -15.24
C ILE A 138 -27.64 6.74 -15.89
N ASP A 139 -27.83 6.76 -17.20
CA ASP A 139 -28.14 5.56 -17.97
C ASP A 139 -26.87 4.69 -18.06
N ALA A 140 -27.00 3.37 -17.87
CA ALA A 140 -25.83 2.48 -18.02
C ALA A 140 -25.27 2.51 -19.44
N ARG A 141 -26.14 2.83 -20.40
CA ARG A 141 -25.80 2.90 -21.81
C ARG A 141 -24.85 4.06 -22.12
N ASP A 142 -24.95 5.16 -21.38
CA ASP A 142 -24.07 6.32 -21.57
C ASP A 142 -22.67 6.05 -21.02
N GLU A 143 -22.55 5.39 -19.87
CA GLU A 143 -21.25 4.95 -19.33
C GLU A 143 -20.56 3.92 -20.25
N GLU A 144 -21.34 3.09 -20.95
CA GLU A 144 -20.81 2.12 -21.91
C GLU A 144 -20.34 2.80 -23.20
N LEU A 145 -21.06 3.84 -23.65
CA LEU A 145 -20.70 4.68 -24.81
C LEU A 145 -19.45 5.53 -24.56
N GLU A 146 -19.30 6.10 -23.36
CA GLU A 146 -18.09 6.87 -23.01
C GLU A 146 -16.86 5.99 -22.91
N LYS A 147 -17.02 4.72 -22.49
CA LYS A 147 -15.94 3.72 -22.47
C LYS A 147 -15.66 3.10 -23.84
N ASP A 148 -16.50 3.34 -24.85
CA ASP A 148 -16.33 2.84 -26.21
C ASP A 148 -15.47 3.78 -27.08
N THR A 149 -14.37 4.27 -26.52
CA THR A 149 -13.39 5.10 -27.22
C THR A 149 -12.50 4.23 -28.11
N MET A 150 -12.09 4.74 -29.29
CA MET A 150 -11.31 3.98 -30.30
C MET A 150 -10.05 3.30 -29.75
N ASP A 151 -9.46 3.86 -28.68
CA ASP A 151 -8.31 3.28 -27.99
C ASP A 151 -8.56 1.87 -27.40
N ASN A 152 -9.82 1.46 -27.24
CA ASN A 152 -10.21 0.14 -26.73
C ASN A 152 -10.81 -0.78 -27.82
N TRP A 153 -10.67 -0.42 -29.11
CA TRP A 153 -11.17 -1.23 -30.23
C TRP A 153 -10.08 -2.15 -30.78
N ASP A 154 -10.33 -3.45 -30.71
CA ASP A 154 -9.51 -4.44 -31.40
C ASP A 154 -9.68 -4.34 -32.92
N GLU A 155 -8.71 -4.85 -33.69
CA GLU A 155 -8.67 -4.86 -35.16
C GLU A 155 -9.99 -5.38 -35.78
N LYS A 156 -10.57 -6.43 -35.19
CA LYS A 156 -11.85 -7.00 -35.62
C LYS A 156 -13.05 -6.06 -35.40
N LYS A 157 -13.07 -5.35 -34.26
CA LYS A 157 -14.14 -4.39 -33.94
C LYS A 157 -14.06 -3.16 -34.86
N LEU A 158 -12.84 -2.72 -35.16
CA LEU A 158 -12.60 -1.67 -36.14
C LEU A 158 -13.08 -2.09 -37.54
N GLU A 159 -12.74 -3.29 -38.00
CA GLU A 159 -13.23 -3.84 -39.28
C GLU A 159 -14.77 -3.90 -39.34
N GLU A 160 -15.43 -4.32 -38.26
CA GLU A 160 -16.89 -4.36 -38.18
C GLU A 160 -17.54 -2.97 -38.27
N VAL A 161 -16.99 -1.97 -37.57
CA VAL A 161 -17.51 -0.59 -37.59
C VAL A 161 -17.30 0.05 -38.96
N VAL A 162 -16.12 -0.14 -39.56
CA VAL A 162 -15.79 0.32 -40.91
C VAL A 162 -16.74 -0.31 -41.94
N ASN A 163 -17.00 -1.62 -41.83
CA ASN A 163 -17.94 -2.32 -42.71
C ASN A 163 -19.40 -1.87 -42.52
N LYS A 164 -19.83 -1.56 -41.28
CA LYS A 164 -21.16 -1.00 -41.01
C LYS A 164 -21.32 0.43 -41.55
N LYS A 165 -20.29 1.27 -41.47
CA LYS A 165 -20.32 2.68 -41.90
C LYS A 165 -20.14 2.87 -43.40
N HIS A 166 -19.25 2.10 -44.03
CA HIS A 166 -18.88 2.32 -45.44
C HIS A 166 -19.16 1.10 -46.35
N GLY A 167 -19.49 -0.07 -45.80
CA GLY A 167 -19.68 -1.30 -46.59
C GLY A 167 -20.87 -1.25 -47.56
N GLU A 168 -21.88 -0.40 -47.32
CA GLU A 168 -23.01 -0.23 -48.24
C GLU A 168 -22.73 0.81 -49.34
N ALA A 169 -21.95 1.86 -49.05
CA ALA A 169 -21.54 2.89 -50.00
C ALA A 169 -20.48 2.37 -51.00
N GLU A 170 -19.58 1.51 -50.54
CA GLU A 170 -18.54 0.85 -51.34
C GLU A 170 -19.11 -0.15 -52.37
N LYS A 171 -20.24 -0.81 -52.05
CA LYS A 171 -20.90 -1.75 -52.98
C LYS A 171 -21.53 -1.07 -54.19
N LYS A 172 -21.81 0.24 -54.10
CA LYS A 172 -22.55 1.00 -55.10
C LYS A 172 -21.64 1.74 -56.12
N LYS A 173 -20.31 1.67 -55.99
CA LYS A 173 -19.36 2.46 -56.83
C LYS A 173 -18.32 1.58 -57.55
N PRO A 174 -17.81 2.01 -58.72
CA PRO A 174 -16.74 1.30 -59.43
C PRO A 174 -15.44 1.32 -58.60
N LYS A 175 -14.83 0.14 -58.44
CA LYS A 175 -13.76 -0.14 -57.48
C LYS A 175 -12.43 0.47 -57.93
N THR A 176 -11.97 1.54 -57.29
CA THR A 176 -10.52 1.80 -57.24
C THR A 176 -9.95 0.91 -56.13
N GLN A 177 -8.93 0.10 -56.41
CA GLN A 177 -8.28 -0.78 -55.41
C GLN A 177 -7.45 0.01 -54.37
N ILE A 178 -7.41 1.33 -54.49
CA ILE A 178 -6.55 2.21 -53.70
C ILE A 178 -7.32 2.65 -52.45
N VAL A 179 -6.73 2.40 -51.28
CA VAL A 179 -7.25 2.86 -49.99
C VAL A 179 -7.00 4.35 -49.82
N CYS A 180 -7.99 5.06 -49.27
CA CYS A 180 -7.91 6.49 -49.02
C CYS A 180 -6.78 6.81 -48.01
N LYS A 181 -5.91 7.76 -48.37
CA LYS A 181 -4.79 8.19 -47.51
C LYS A 181 -5.27 8.82 -46.21
N HIS A 182 -6.33 9.63 -46.26
CA HIS A 182 -6.91 10.27 -45.07
C HIS A 182 -7.55 9.28 -44.11
N PHE A 183 -8.02 8.13 -44.61
CA PHE A 183 -8.53 7.05 -43.77
C PHE A 183 -7.39 6.35 -43.02
N LEU A 184 -6.29 6.04 -43.69
CA LEU A 184 -5.09 5.49 -43.03
C LEU A 184 -4.54 6.48 -41.98
N GLU A 185 -4.48 7.77 -42.31
CA GLU A 185 -4.03 8.81 -41.39
C GLU A 185 -4.97 8.98 -40.19
N ALA A 186 -6.29 8.87 -40.38
CA ALA A 186 -7.26 8.96 -39.30
C ALA A 186 -7.17 7.76 -38.35
N ILE A 187 -6.95 6.56 -38.88
CA ILE A 187 -6.73 5.35 -38.08
C ILE A 187 -5.41 5.44 -37.32
N GLU A 188 -4.32 5.84 -37.97
CA GLU A 188 -3.01 6.00 -37.29
C GLU A 188 -3.07 7.05 -36.17
N ASN A 189 -3.87 8.10 -36.35
CA ASN A 189 -4.04 9.17 -35.36
C ASN A 189 -5.17 8.91 -34.34
N ASN A 190 -5.83 7.75 -34.32
CA ASN A 190 -7.02 7.45 -33.48
C ASN A 190 -8.15 8.48 -33.62
N LYS A 191 -8.23 9.18 -34.75
CA LYS A 191 -9.30 10.14 -35.07
C LYS A 191 -10.46 9.49 -35.81
N TYR A 192 -10.32 8.21 -36.18
CA TYR A 192 -11.38 7.44 -36.80
C TYR A 192 -12.41 7.00 -35.74
N GLY A 193 -13.69 7.34 -35.96
CA GLY A 193 -14.77 7.06 -35.03
C GLY A 193 -16.14 7.25 -35.68
N TRP A 194 -17.22 7.12 -34.89
CA TRP A 194 -18.59 7.19 -35.41
C TRP A 194 -18.93 8.47 -36.18
N PHE A 195 -18.27 9.58 -35.83
CA PHE A 195 -18.44 10.90 -36.44
C PHE A 195 -17.34 11.27 -37.46
N TRP A 196 -16.46 10.33 -37.81
CA TRP A 196 -15.39 10.63 -38.76
C TRP A 196 -15.92 10.66 -40.20
N VAL A 197 -15.63 11.75 -40.90
CA VAL A 197 -15.98 11.97 -42.30
C VAL A 197 -14.69 12.22 -43.07
N CYS A 198 -14.52 11.55 -44.21
CA CYS A 198 -13.32 11.70 -45.03
C CYS A 198 -13.19 13.14 -45.56
N PRO A 199 -12.09 13.85 -45.27
CA PRO A 199 -11.88 15.20 -45.79
C PRO A 199 -11.80 15.27 -47.32
N GLY A 200 -11.41 14.17 -47.97
CA GLY A 200 -11.27 14.05 -49.43
C GLY A 200 -12.55 13.68 -50.19
N GLY A 201 -13.73 13.84 -49.57
CA GLY A 201 -15.02 13.64 -50.25
C GLY A 201 -16.15 13.04 -49.43
N GLY A 202 -16.02 12.95 -48.10
CA GLY A 202 -17.02 12.39 -47.19
C GLY A 202 -17.44 10.98 -47.59
N ASP A 203 -18.74 10.77 -47.72
CA ASP A 203 -19.34 9.52 -48.22
C ASP A 203 -19.13 9.32 -49.74
N ASN A 204 -18.63 10.33 -50.43
CA ASN A 204 -18.33 10.31 -51.85
C ASN A 204 -16.83 10.30 -52.20
N CYS A 205 -15.96 9.87 -51.28
CA CYS A 205 -14.55 9.69 -51.60
C CYS A 205 -14.37 8.69 -52.77
N MET A 206 -13.44 9.03 -53.67
CA MET A 206 -13.07 8.20 -54.83
C MET A 206 -12.26 6.96 -54.45
N TYR A 207 -11.73 6.94 -53.22
CA TYR A 207 -10.83 5.92 -52.69
C TYR A 207 -11.50 5.12 -51.58
N ARG A 208 -11.05 3.88 -51.41
CA ARG A 208 -11.68 2.91 -50.51
C ARG A 208 -11.43 3.23 -49.04
N HIS A 209 -12.48 3.26 -48.22
CA HIS A 209 -12.42 3.43 -46.75
C HIS A 209 -12.52 2.08 -46.04
N ALA A 210 -11.56 1.19 -46.27
CA ALA A 210 -11.46 -0.08 -45.58
C ALA A 210 -9.99 -0.46 -45.39
N LEU A 211 -9.68 -1.13 -44.28
CA LEU A 211 -8.33 -1.65 -44.05
C LEU A 211 -8.01 -2.71 -45.11
N PRO A 212 -6.85 -2.64 -45.78
CA PRO A 212 -6.37 -3.73 -46.62
C PRO A 212 -6.24 -5.02 -45.79
N PRO A 213 -6.54 -6.19 -46.37
CA PRO A 213 -6.34 -7.47 -45.69
C PRO A 213 -4.86 -7.63 -45.30
N GLY A 214 -4.58 -7.74 -44.00
CA GLY A 214 -3.22 -7.88 -43.43
C GLY A 214 -2.52 -6.57 -43.03
N PHE A 215 -3.22 -5.43 -42.99
CA PHE A 215 -2.64 -4.17 -42.54
C PHE A 215 -2.66 -4.05 -41.00
N VAL A 216 -1.54 -4.39 -40.35
CA VAL A 216 -1.35 -4.23 -38.90
C VAL A 216 -1.06 -2.77 -38.54
N LEU A 217 -1.85 -2.19 -37.62
CA LEU A 217 -1.66 -0.82 -37.14
C LEU A 217 -0.28 -0.63 -36.50
N LYS A 218 0.36 0.51 -36.78
CA LYS A 218 1.68 0.87 -36.22
C LYS A 218 1.70 0.96 -34.68
N LYS A 219 0.55 1.27 -34.05
CA LYS A 219 0.44 1.34 -32.59
C LYS A 219 0.51 -0.04 -31.93
N ASP A 220 -0.05 -1.05 -32.57
CA ASP A 220 0.00 -2.43 -32.07
C ASP A 220 1.41 -3.01 -32.22
N LYS A 221 2.10 -2.72 -33.34
CA LYS A 221 3.54 -3.04 -33.49
C LYS A 221 4.41 -2.38 -32.43
N LYS A 222 4.15 -1.11 -32.09
CA LYS A 222 4.93 -0.38 -31.07
C LYS A 222 4.64 -0.85 -29.64
N LYS A 223 3.52 -1.54 -29.42
CA LYS A 223 3.18 -2.18 -28.15
C LYS A 223 3.92 -3.50 -28.01
N GLU A 224 4.05 -4.28 -29.08
CA GLU A 224 4.86 -5.50 -29.12
C GLU A 224 6.36 -5.23 -28.94
N GLU A 225 6.90 -4.14 -29.51
CA GLU A 225 8.33 -3.78 -29.36
C GLU A 225 8.75 -3.33 -27.94
N LYS A 226 7.80 -3.10 -27.02
CA LYS A 226 8.09 -2.60 -25.66
C LYS A 226 8.12 -3.67 -24.58
N GLU A 227 7.87 -4.93 -24.90
CA GLU A 227 7.81 -6.02 -23.90
C GLU A 227 9.16 -6.67 -23.58
N ASP A 228 10.25 -6.30 -24.26
CA ASP A 228 11.59 -6.74 -23.90
C ASP A 228 12.27 -5.77 -22.91
N GLU A 229 11.57 -5.44 -21.83
CA GLU A 229 12.26 -5.00 -20.61
C GLU A 229 13.15 -6.16 -20.18
N ILE A 230 14.45 -6.01 -20.44
CA ILE A 230 15.51 -6.96 -20.11
C ILE A 230 15.23 -7.49 -18.70
N SER A 231 14.94 -8.80 -18.59
CA SER A 231 14.58 -9.41 -17.32
C SER A 231 15.67 -9.11 -16.29
N LEU A 232 15.29 -9.00 -15.01
CA LEU A 232 16.22 -8.73 -13.92
C LEU A 232 17.41 -9.71 -13.95
N GLU A 233 17.14 -10.95 -14.34
CA GLU A 233 18.09 -12.05 -14.52
C GLU A 233 19.12 -11.75 -15.61
N ASP A 234 18.69 -11.27 -16.78
CA ASP A 234 19.58 -10.90 -17.89
C ASP A 234 20.46 -9.71 -17.54
N LEU A 235 19.93 -8.75 -16.78
CA LEU A 235 20.71 -7.64 -16.24
C LEU A 235 21.78 -8.15 -15.26
N ILE A 236 21.41 -9.04 -14.34
CA ILE A 236 22.32 -9.63 -13.37
C ILE A 236 23.42 -10.45 -14.06
N GLU A 237 23.11 -11.23 -15.08
CA GLU A 237 24.09 -12.04 -15.81
C GLU A 237 25.06 -11.18 -16.63
N ARG A 238 24.57 -10.09 -17.23
CA ARG A 238 25.41 -9.09 -17.89
C ARG A 238 26.36 -8.41 -16.91
N GLU A 239 25.84 -7.93 -15.78
CA GLU A 239 26.67 -7.29 -14.75
C GLU A 239 27.68 -8.27 -14.14
N ARG A 240 27.29 -9.51 -13.88
CA ARG A 240 28.19 -10.55 -13.37
C ARG A 240 29.32 -10.88 -14.35
N SER A 241 29.03 -10.88 -15.65
CA SER A 241 30.03 -11.08 -16.70
C SER A 241 30.98 -9.88 -16.84
N ALA A 242 30.49 -8.68 -16.54
CA ALA A 242 31.30 -7.45 -16.55
C ALA A 242 32.22 -7.30 -15.32
N LEU A 243 31.90 -7.94 -14.20
CA LEU A 243 32.76 -8.01 -13.01
C LEU A 243 33.95 -8.95 -13.30
N GLY A 244 35.03 -8.40 -13.86
CA GLY A 244 36.25 -9.14 -14.20
C GLY A 244 36.91 -9.90 -13.03
N PRO A 245 38.07 -10.53 -13.24
CA PRO A 245 38.65 -11.51 -12.31
C PRO A 245 39.10 -10.96 -10.94
N ASN A 246 39.21 -9.64 -10.77
CA ASN A 246 39.63 -8.99 -9.52
C ASN A 246 38.43 -8.60 -8.64
N VAL A 247 37.72 -9.59 -8.10
CA VAL A 247 36.60 -9.37 -7.18
C VAL A 247 37.05 -9.47 -5.72
N THR A 248 36.70 -8.48 -4.90
CA THR A 248 36.98 -8.48 -3.46
C THR A 248 36.18 -9.57 -2.76
N LYS A 249 36.86 -10.50 -2.09
CA LYS A 249 36.20 -11.53 -1.29
C LYS A 249 35.41 -10.90 -0.15
N ILE A 250 34.20 -11.40 0.09
CA ILE A 250 33.34 -10.96 1.19
C ILE A 250 33.83 -11.64 2.47
N THR A 251 34.64 -10.93 3.24
CA THR A 251 35.04 -11.28 4.60
C THR A 251 34.28 -10.39 5.58
N LEU A 252 34.26 -10.75 6.87
CA LEU A 252 33.59 -9.92 7.88
C LEU A 252 34.16 -8.49 7.89
N GLU A 253 35.47 -8.36 7.75
CA GLU A 253 36.17 -7.08 7.71
C GLU A 253 35.80 -6.28 6.46
N SER A 254 35.78 -6.90 5.28
CA SER A 254 35.41 -6.21 4.04
C SER A 254 33.93 -5.80 4.04
N PHE A 255 33.04 -6.60 4.63
CA PHE A 255 31.63 -6.27 4.79
C PHE A 255 31.39 -5.11 5.78
N LEU A 256 32.09 -5.09 6.92
CA LEU A 256 31.97 -3.97 7.88
C LEU A 256 32.51 -2.66 7.29
N ALA A 257 33.62 -2.71 6.55
CA ALA A 257 34.15 -1.56 5.83
C ALA A 257 33.15 -1.07 4.76
N TRP A 258 32.58 -1.98 3.96
CA TRP A 258 31.54 -1.66 2.99
C TRP A 258 30.29 -1.06 3.64
N LYS A 259 29.82 -1.62 4.77
CA LYS A 259 28.64 -1.13 5.49
C LYS A 259 28.86 0.25 6.07
N LYS A 260 30.05 0.52 6.63
CA LYS A 260 30.44 1.85 7.11
C LYS A 260 30.45 2.85 5.95
N ARG A 261 31.07 2.48 4.82
CA ARG A 261 31.10 3.31 3.60
C ARG A 261 29.69 3.59 3.06
N LYS A 262 28.83 2.58 2.95
CA LYS A 262 27.44 2.76 2.48
C LYS A 262 26.58 3.59 3.41
N ARG A 263 26.80 3.50 4.73
CA ARG A 263 26.14 4.37 5.69
C ARG A 263 26.58 5.82 5.50
N GLN A 264 27.88 6.06 5.35
CA GLN A 264 28.41 7.40 5.11
C GLN A 264 27.88 7.98 3.79
N GLU A 265 27.96 7.22 2.69
CA GLU A 265 27.41 7.61 1.38
C GLU A 265 25.92 7.99 1.45
N LYS A 266 25.13 7.30 2.28
CA LYS A 266 23.72 7.64 2.52
C LYS A 266 23.55 8.93 3.31
N ILE A 267 24.38 9.16 4.32
CA ILE A 267 24.37 10.39 5.13
C ILE A 267 24.78 11.58 4.24
N ASP A 268 25.89 11.47 3.53
CA ASP A 268 26.42 12.52 2.64
C ASP A 268 25.40 12.86 1.54
N LYS A 269 24.71 11.86 0.96
CA LYS A 269 23.66 12.08 -0.03
C LYS A 269 22.44 12.82 0.54
N LEU A 270 22.06 12.51 1.78
CA LEU A 270 20.96 13.21 2.46
C LEU A 270 21.37 14.64 2.79
N GLU A 271 22.60 14.87 3.25
CA GLU A 271 23.14 16.21 3.51
C GLU A 271 23.19 17.05 2.22
N GLN A 272 23.66 16.48 1.10
CA GLN A 272 23.64 17.16 -0.20
C GLN A 272 22.22 17.48 -0.69
N ASP A 273 21.25 16.56 -0.52
CA ASP A 273 19.86 16.83 -0.90
C ASP A 273 19.23 17.91 -0.01
N MET A 274 19.54 17.89 1.29
CA MET A 274 19.13 18.93 2.25
C MET A 274 19.76 20.29 1.92
N GLU A 275 21.05 20.35 1.60
CA GLU A 275 21.72 21.58 1.17
C GLU A 275 21.14 22.11 -0.14
N ARG A 276 20.88 21.22 -1.10
CA ARG A 276 20.22 21.58 -2.36
C ARG A 276 18.82 22.14 -2.12
N ARG A 277 18.01 21.46 -1.29
CA ARG A 277 16.67 21.95 -0.92
C ARG A 277 16.72 23.28 -0.18
N LYS A 278 17.69 23.45 0.72
CA LYS A 278 17.92 24.73 1.42
C LYS A 278 18.32 25.84 0.45
N ALA A 279 19.15 25.55 -0.55
CA ALA A 279 19.52 26.50 -1.60
C ALA A 279 18.32 26.86 -2.49
N ASP A 280 17.51 25.86 -2.90
CA ASP A 280 16.29 26.07 -3.68
C ASP A 280 15.25 26.87 -2.88
N PHE A 281 15.14 26.67 -1.56
CA PHE A 281 14.31 27.47 -0.67
C PHE A 281 14.81 28.91 -0.57
N LYS A 282 16.11 29.12 -0.34
CA LYS A 282 16.71 30.46 -0.28
C LYS A 282 16.56 31.23 -1.60
N ALA A 283 16.55 30.52 -2.73
CA ALA A 283 16.33 31.08 -4.05
C ALA A 283 14.84 31.27 -4.42
N GLY A 284 13.91 30.93 -3.53
CA GLY A 284 12.46 31.04 -3.75
C GLY A 284 11.90 30.08 -4.82
N LYS A 285 12.66 29.03 -5.18
CA LYS A 285 12.27 28.04 -6.21
C LYS A 285 11.53 26.84 -5.66
N ALA A 286 11.52 26.66 -4.34
CA ALA A 286 10.88 25.54 -3.69
C ALA A 286 9.41 25.85 -3.36
N LEU A 287 8.48 25.35 -4.19
CA LEU A 287 7.04 25.58 -4.04
C LEU A 287 6.36 24.71 -2.96
N VAL A 288 6.97 23.59 -2.56
CA VAL A 288 6.37 22.62 -1.63
C VAL A 288 7.44 22.14 -0.67
N ILE A 289 7.57 22.82 0.46
CA ILE A 289 8.45 22.45 1.57
C ILE A 289 7.57 22.09 2.77
N SER A 290 7.94 21.04 3.50
CA SER A 290 7.26 20.68 4.74
C SER A 290 7.46 21.77 5.80
N GLY A 291 6.45 22.07 6.62
CA GLY A 291 6.59 23.06 7.72
C GLY A 291 7.81 22.76 8.61
N LEU A 292 8.12 21.49 8.86
CA LEU A 292 9.33 21.08 9.61
C LEU A 292 10.63 21.49 8.89
N GLU A 293 10.69 21.31 7.58
CA GLU A 293 11.83 21.69 6.76
C GLU A 293 12.00 23.23 6.73
N VAL A 294 10.91 24.00 6.78
CA VAL A 294 10.97 25.48 6.89
C VAL A 294 11.69 25.91 8.16
N PHE A 295 11.38 25.28 9.31
CA PHE A 295 12.04 25.57 10.59
C PHE A 295 13.51 25.14 10.61
N GLU A 296 13.86 24.01 9.96
CA GLU A 296 15.26 23.57 9.82
C GLU A 296 16.08 24.48 8.88
N PHE A 297 15.46 25.04 7.84
CA PHE A 297 16.15 25.90 6.88
C PHE A 297 16.28 27.36 7.32
N ARG A 298 15.34 27.87 8.14
CA ARG A 298 15.38 29.21 8.76
C ARG A 298 15.12 29.12 10.28
N PRO A 299 16.16 28.86 11.08
CA PRO A 299 16.05 28.88 12.55
C PRO A 299 15.63 30.24 13.14
N GLU A 300 15.80 31.34 12.40
CA GLU A 300 15.47 32.70 12.87
C GLU A 300 13.96 32.99 12.90
N LEU A 301 13.14 32.29 12.11
CA LEU A 301 11.67 32.44 12.10
C LEU A 301 11.01 32.01 13.43
N VAL A 302 11.75 31.33 14.31
CA VAL A 302 11.26 30.92 15.64
C VAL A 302 11.29 32.08 16.64
N ASN A 303 12.11 33.11 16.40
CA ASN A 303 12.31 34.20 17.35
C ASN A 303 11.52 35.49 17.01
N ASP A 304 11.01 35.62 15.79
CA ASP A 304 10.23 36.80 15.36
C ASP A 304 8.76 36.78 15.84
N ASP A 305 8.25 35.64 16.33
CA ASP A 305 6.83 35.49 16.74
C ASP A 305 6.56 35.89 18.21
N ASP A 306 7.57 36.36 18.95
CA ASP A 306 7.43 36.77 20.37
C ASP A 306 7.37 38.30 20.55
N GLU A 307 7.64 39.11 19.51
CA GLU A 307 7.55 40.58 19.57
C GLU A 307 6.28 41.17 18.90
N GLU A 308 5.49 40.38 18.15
CA GLU A 308 4.27 40.86 17.45
C GLU A 308 2.96 40.25 18.00
N ALA A 309 2.97 39.80 19.25
CA ALA A 309 1.75 39.60 20.03
C ALA A 309 1.46 40.87 20.86
N ASP A 310 1.27 42.01 20.18
CA ASP A 310 0.73 43.21 20.84
C ASP A 310 -0.68 42.88 21.31
N ASP A 311 -0.84 42.95 22.63
CA ASP A 311 -1.99 42.59 23.43
C ASP A 311 -3.17 43.45 22.97
N THR A 312 -3.97 42.94 22.02
CA THR A 312 -5.23 43.58 21.61
C THR A 312 -6.20 43.57 22.78
N ARG A 313 -6.04 44.55 23.67
CA ARG A 313 -6.92 44.85 24.78
C ARG A 313 -8.25 45.29 24.19
N TYR A 314 -9.20 44.36 24.13
CA TYR A 314 -10.57 44.63 23.75
C TYR A 314 -11.12 45.74 24.66
N THR A 315 -11.22 46.97 24.16
CA THR A 315 -11.87 48.07 24.89
C THR A 315 -13.36 47.77 24.89
N GLN A 316 -13.85 47.23 26.01
CA GLN A 316 -15.27 47.07 26.27
C GLN A 316 -15.90 48.46 26.37
N GLY A 317 -16.52 48.92 25.29
CA GLY A 317 -17.19 50.23 25.22
C GLY A 317 -18.31 50.31 26.25
N THR A 318 -18.06 51.06 27.32
CA THR A 318 -19.07 51.49 28.29
C THR A 318 -19.79 52.72 27.74
N GLY A 319 -21.09 52.55 27.44
CA GLY A 319 -22.22 53.49 27.41
C GLY A 319 -22.02 55.00 27.20
N GLY A 320 -22.97 55.59 26.44
CA GLY A 320 -23.37 56.98 26.63
C GLY A 320 -23.83 57.70 25.36
N ASP A 321 -25.14 57.65 25.12
CA ASP A 321 -26.05 58.74 24.72
C ASP A 321 -25.80 59.70 23.53
N GLU A 322 -26.91 59.87 22.80
CA GLU A 322 -27.54 61.12 22.32
C GLU A 322 -27.10 61.84 21.03
N VAL A 323 -28.11 61.95 20.15
CA VAL A 323 -28.61 63.12 19.37
C VAL A 323 -27.70 63.88 18.38
N ASP A 324 -28.15 64.00 17.13
CA ASP A 324 -28.87 65.18 16.60
C ASP A 324 -28.66 65.40 15.07
N ASP A 325 -29.81 65.55 14.40
CA ASP A 325 -30.16 66.40 13.24
C ASP A 325 -29.12 66.81 12.16
N SER A 326 -29.37 66.39 10.92
CA SER A 326 -29.53 67.28 9.72
C SER A 326 -29.91 66.48 8.47
#